data_AF-A0A1C5YAF5-F1
#
_entry.id   AF-A0A1C5YAF5-F1
#
_cell.length_a   1.000
_cell.length_b   1.000
_cell.length_c   1.000
_cell.angle_alpha   90.00
_cell.angle_beta   90.00
_cell.angle_gamma   90.00
#
_symmetry.space_group_name_H-M   'P 1'
#
loop_
_entity.id
_entity.type
_entity.pdbx_description
1 polymer ?
#
loop_
_entity_poly.entity_id
_entity_poly.type
_entity_poly.pdbx_seq_one_letter_code
_entity_poly.pdbx_strand_id
1 'polypeptide(L)'
;METAIPAGTAVNKAADAAIAGSEAFPFTDINAYTAAVKMHGLDGKDVYVDIKGQEFSAENGTYFEVANTQSYANPPKLHLTLTGCTFTGNTANDTSNPSFMYLPNCQSLDIDGCTFTVVNNQKYGINWNLVGIQGATVSVKNSTFTGPFEKNALKLNQRNGEDDKATDVKGGNTTPASIASAVIEGCTFNDAVVSLGSQGKNENGAASPSTGAFPITIQNNKTDVEVEQAYMAAESEDIPSVTLEAGELLVKDADNTEVHTPVKVEAKAPTATEPGNIEYWYCTTCGKCYTDAALTQEIPESETIIAATGEEPSDPSTEDPTTDPEETPSTKPEENPDDTANSNPDSSSSTTPPQTGDNSNMAIWFVLLLASAGLAGTTFVVKKRSVR
;
A
#
# COMPACT_ATOMS: atom_id res chain seq x y z
N MET A 1 45.62 51.11 45.74
CA MET A 1 45.25 50.66 44.39
C MET A 1 44.76 49.25 44.55
N GLU A 2 43.44 49.06 44.61
CA GLU A 2 42.87 47.73 44.48
C GLU A 2 41.62 47.89 43.64
N THR A 3 41.78 47.46 42.40
CA THR A 3 40.83 47.58 41.30
C THR A 3 39.66 46.63 41.51
N ALA A 4 38.45 47.16 41.29
CA ALA A 4 37.24 46.35 41.14
C ALA A 4 37.37 45.38 39.95
N ILE A 5 36.85 44.17 40.11
CA ILE A 5 36.32 43.36 39.01
C ILE A 5 34.87 42.99 39.40
N PRO A 6 33.86 43.34 38.60
CA PRO A 6 32.49 42.97 38.88
C PRO A 6 32.29 41.47 38.66
N ALA A 7 31.44 40.87 39.49
CA ALA A 7 30.99 39.49 39.35
C ALA A 7 30.45 39.27 37.93
N GLY A 8 31.24 38.57 37.11
CA GLY A 8 30.77 38.03 35.86
C GLY A 8 29.65 37.06 36.17
N THR A 9 28.49 37.31 35.57
CA THR A 9 27.38 36.38 35.45
C THR A 9 27.96 35.04 35.02
N ALA A 10 28.06 34.09 35.94
CA ALA A 10 28.27 32.69 35.57
C ALA A 10 27.03 32.32 34.75
N VAL A 11 27.18 32.35 33.43
CA VAL A 11 26.25 31.73 32.53
C VAL A 11 26.36 30.25 32.87
N ASN A 12 25.49 29.78 33.77
CA ASN A 12 25.20 28.37 33.95
C ASN A 12 24.51 27.88 32.67
N LYS A 13 25.26 27.83 31.57
CA LYS A 13 25.00 26.93 30.48
C LYS A 13 25.73 25.66 30.89
N ALA A 14 25.05 24.83 31.68
CA ALA A 14 25.39 23.42 31.67
C ALA A 14 25.43 23.05 30.19
N ALA A 15 26.62 22.69 29.70
CA ALA A 15 26.74 22.17 28.36
C ALA A 15 25.86 20.93 28.32
N ASP A 16 24.73 21.00 27.61
CA ASP A 16 23.98 19.80 27.25
C ASP A 16 24.98 18.89 26.53
N ALA A 17 25.47 17.88 27.23
CA ALA A 17 26.34 16.89 26.63
C ALA A 17 25.52 16.22 25.53
N ALA A 18 25.94 16.39 24.26
CA ALA A 18 25.31 15.73 23.13
C ALA A 18 25.22 14.23 23.41
N ILE A 19 23.98 13.72 23.54
CA ILE A 19 23.75 12.29 23.73
C ILE A 19 23.78 11.67 22.33
N ALA A 20 24.84 10.91 22.05
CA ALA A 20 24.96 10.19 20.78
C ALA A 20 23.73 9.29 20.55
N GLY A 21 23.17 9.35 19.35
CA GLY A 21 21.95 8.63 18.98
C GLY A 21 20.66 9.33 19.37
N SER A 22 20.69 10.57 19.90
CA SER A 22 19.49 11.40 19.99
C SER A 22 19.12 11.98 18.62
N GLU A 23 17.88 12.47 18.46
CA GLU A 23 17.41 13.08 17.20
C GLU A 23 18.31 14.24 16.75
N ALA A 24 18.79 15.06 17.68
CA ALA A 24 19.69 16.17 17.39
C ALA A 24 21.13 15.73 17.03
N PHE A 25 21.52 14.51 17.42
CA PHE A 25 22.86 13.96 17.23
C PHE A 25 22.78 12.48 16.83
N PRO A 26 22.23 12.16 15.65
CA PRO A 26 22.06 10.79 15.22
C PRO A 26 23.42 10.13 14.98
N PHE A 27 23.47 8.81 15.10
CA PHE A 27 24.64 8.07 14.61
C PHE A 27 24.70 8.17 13.09
N THR A 28 25.89 8.44 12.56
CA THR A 28 26.15 8.44 11.10
C THR A 28 26.96 7.21 10.65
N ASP A 29 27.11 6.24 11.56
CA ASP A 29 27.79 4.96 11.35
C ASP A 29 27.01 3.89 12.12
N ILE A 30 26.57 2.86 11.39
CA ILE A 30 25.78 1.77 11.95
C ILE A 30 26.58 0.95 12.98
N ASN A 31 27.91 0.89 12.84
CA ASN A 31 28.75 0.17 13.81
C ASN A 31 28.77 0.86 15.17
N ALA A 32 28.75 2.19 15.19
CA ALA A 32 28.66 2.97 16.43
C ALA A 32 27.32 2.75 17.14
N TYR A 33 26.22 2.74 16.40
CA TYR A 33 24.90 2.34 16.92
C TYR A 33 24.96 0.93 17.51
N THR A 34 25.44 -0.05 16.73
CA THR A 34 25.45 -1.45 17.13
C THR A 34 26.31 -1.70 18.35
N ALA A 35 27.47 -1.03 18.48
CA ALA A 35 28.29 -1.08 19.68
C ALA A 35 27.58 -0.50 20.91
N ALA A 36 26.87 0.63 20.76
CA ALA A 36 26.15 1.26 21.86
C ALA A 36 24.96 0.41 22.34
N VAL A 37 24.23 -0.24 21.43
CA VAL A 37 23.10 -1.13 21.76
C VAL A 37 23.57 -2.41 22.45
N LYS A 38 24.66 -3.04 21.98
CA LYS A 38 25.20 -4.28 22.58
C LYS A 38 25.64 -4.11 24.05
N MET A 39 25.81 -2.88 24.52
CA MET A 39 26.13 -2.58 25.92
C MET A 39 24.89 -2.38 26.82
N HIS A 40 23.67 -2.55 26.30
CA HIS A 40 22.40 -2.29 27.01
C HIS A 40 22.24 -0.85 27.54
N GLY A 41 23.07 0.09 27.09
CA GLY A 41 23.01 1.50 27.53
C GLY A 41 21.83 2.29 26.94
N LEU A 42 21.14 1.70 25.96
CA LEU A 42 20.09 2.34 25.15
C LEU A 42 18.73 1.65 25.27
N ASP A 43 18.59 0.62 26.11
CA ASP A 43 17.35 -0.14 26.27
C ASP A 43 16.15 0.79 26.54
N GLY A 44 15.08 0.63 25.75
CA GLY A 44 13.85 1.42 25.79
C GLY A 44 13.94 2.85 25.27
N LYS A 45 15.11 3.34 24.83
CA LYS A 45 15.28 4.70 24.31
C LYS A 45 15.02 4.74 22.80
N ASP A 46 14.54 5.88 22.33
CA ASP A 46 14.59 6.25 20.91
C ASP A 46 16.05 6.54 20.52
N VAL A 47 16.50 5.87 19.45
CA VAL A 47 17.87 5.95 18.96
C VAL A 47 17.86 6.22 17.46
N TYR A 48 18.49 7.30 17.05
CA TYR A 48 18.45 7.81 15.68
C TYR A 48 19.76 7.49 14.96
N VAL A 49 19.62 7.01 13.73
CA VAL A 49 20.72 6.70 12.80
C VAL A 49 20.39 7.38 11.47
N ASP A 50 21.26 8.27 10.99
CA ASP A 50 21.12 8.98 9.71
C ASP A 50 22.39 8.79 8.86
N ILE A 51 22.29 8.00 7.80
CA ILE A 51 23.42 7.63 6.95
C ILE A 51 23.15 8.07 5.51
N LYS A 52 24.14 8.76 4.92
CA LYS A 52 24.03 9.35 3.59
C LYS A 52 25.19 8.94 2.69
N GLY A 53 24.88 8.48 1.48
CA GLY A 53 25.87 8.25 0.41
C GLY A 53 26.91 7.15 0.69
N GLN A 54 26.69 6.29 1.69
CA GLN A 54 27.65 5.25 2.06
C GLN A 54 27.47 3.97 1.24
N GLU A 55 28.57 3.24 1.04
CA GLU A 55 28.60 1.94 0.37
C GLU A 55 28.89 0.82 1.37
N PHE A 56 27.99 -0.16 1.41
CA PHE A 56 28.13 -1.42 2.13
C PHE A 56 28.21 -2.55 1.10
N SER A 57 29.28 -3.34 1.15
CA SER A 57 29.54 -4.41 0.21
C SER A 57 30.19 -5.57 0.95
N ALA A 58 29.47 -6.69 1.03
CA ALA A 58 30.01 -7.93 1.58
C ALA A 58 31.25 -8.41 0.80
N GLU A 59 31.30 -8.10 -0.51
CA GLU A 59 32.43 -8.43 -1.39
C GLU A 59 33.73 -7.72 -0.99
N ASN A 60 33.61 -6.53 -0.39
CA ASN A 60 34.75 -5.72 0.06
C ASN A 60 34.88 -5.69 1.59
N GLY A 61 34.07 -6.46 2.32
CA GLY A 61 34.10 -6.55 3.78
C GLY A 61 33.54 -5.33 4.52
N THR A 62 32.70 -4.52 3.88
CA THR A 62 31.98 -3.41 4.53
C THR A 62 30.54 -3.83 4.83
N TYR A 63 30.20 -3.89 6.12
CA TYR A 63 28.93 -4.45 6.58
C TYR A 63 28.00 -3.40 7.17
N PHE A 64 26.71 -3.69 7.08
CA PHE A 64 25.61 -2.98 7.74
C PHE A 64 25.00 -3.88 8.82
N GLU A 65 25.78 -4.15 9.87
CA GLU A 65 25.34 -5.00 10.97
C GLU A 65 24.49 -4.20 11.95
N VAL A 66 23.19 -4.43 11.94
CA VAL A 66 22.27 -3.90 12.97
C VAL A 66 22.26 -4.84 14.17
N ALA A 67 22.28 -4.29 15.39
CA ALA A 67 22.17 -5.08 16.61
C ALA A 67 20.86 -5.92 16.61
N ASN A 68 21.00 -7.25 16.71
CA ASN A 68 19.85 -8.13 16.91
C ASN A 68 19.36 -8.04 18.36
N THR A 69 18.18 -7.46 18.55
CA THR A 69 17.57 -7.18 19.85
C THR A 69 16.31 -7.99 20.10
N GLN A 70 16.04 -9.05 19.31
CA GLN A 70 14.83 -9.88 19.45
C GLN A 70 14.66 -10.52 20.85
N SER A 71 15.75 -10.66 21.59
CA SER A 71 15.75 -11.23 22.95
C SER A 71 15.67 -10.20 24.07
N TYR A 72 15.62 -8.91 23.72
CA TYR A 72 15.72 -7.84 24.71
C TYR A 72 14.34 -7.62 25.31
N ALA A 73 14.25 -7.54 26.64
CA ALA A 73 12.98 -7.26 27.31
C ALA A 73 12.46 -5.84 26.97
N ASN A 74 13.37 -4.90 26.73
CA ASN A 74 13.06 -3.52 26.38
C ASN A 74 14.07 -3.01 25.32
N PRO A 75 13.94 -3.45 24.05
CA PRO A 75 14.89 -3.05 23.01
C PRO A 75 14.87 -1.52 22.79
N PRO A 76 15.98 -0.90 22.37
CA PRO A 76 15.95 0.47 21.87
C PRO A 76 14.99 0.58 20.68
N LYS A 77 14.39 1.74 20.46
CA LYS A 77 13.57 2.05 19.29
C LYS A 77 14.45 2.69 18.23
N LEU A 78 14.81 1.93 17.20
CA LEU A 78 15.67 2.42 16.13
C LEU A 78 14.86 3.30 15.16
N HIS A 79 15.27 4.54 14.98
CA HIS A 79 14.84 5.42 13.89
C HIS A 79 15.97 5.47 12.87
N LEU A 80 15.78 4.82 11.73
CA LEU A 80 16.80 4.65 10.70
C LEU A 80 16.45 5.46 9.45
N THR A 81 17.31 6.40 9.09
CA THR A 81 17.26 7.15 7.84
C THR A 81 18.45 6.78 6.96
N LEU A 82 18.18 6.40 5.72
CA LEU A 82 19.17 6.05 4.71
C LEU A 82 18.91 6.87 3.44
N THR A 83 19.87 7.70 3.04
CA THR A 83 19.76 8.49 1.80
C THR A 83 20.89 8.17 0.84
N GLY A 84 20.58 7.75 -0.39
CA GLY A 84 21.59 7.56 -1.43
C GLY A 84 22.64 6.48 -1.12
N CYS A 85 22.33 5.51 -0.26
CA CYS A 85 23.27 4.46 0.14
C CYS A 85 23.24 3.27 -0.82
N THR A 86 24.35 2.54 -0.92
CA THR A 86 24.47 1.35 -1.76
C THR A 86 24.76 0.13 -0.91
N PHE A 87 24.04 -0.97 -1.17
CA PHE A 87 24.16 -2.26 -0.49
C PHE A 87 24.39 -3.35 -1.52
N THR A 88 25.47 -4.14 -1.35
CA THR A 88 25.85 -5.21 -2.28
C THR A 88 26.16 -6.50 -1.51
N GLY A 89 25.43 -7.57 -1.83
CA GLY A 89 25.51 -8.85 -1.14
C GLY A 89 25.03 -8.82 0.32
N ASN A 90 25.41 -9.83 1.10
CA ASN A 90 24.92 -10.03 2.48
C ASN A 90 25.56 -9.04 3.47
N THR A 91 25.16 -7.77 3.41
CA THR A 91 25.72 -6.71 4.27
C THR A 91 25.29 -6.83 5.72
N ALA A 92 24.22 -7.57 6.03
CA ALA A 92 23.85 -7.88 7.42
C ALA A 92 24.82 -8.86 8.10
N ASN A 93 25.68 -9.52 7.33
CA ASN A 93 26.63 -10.54 7.81
C ASN A 93 25.93 -11.72 8.54
N ASP A 94 24.69 -12.03 8.17
CA ASP A 94 23.90 -13.14 8.72
C ASP A 94 23.98 -14.34 7.78
N THR A 95 24.51 -15.47 8.25
CA THR A 95 24.63 -16.70 7.45
C THR A 95 23.39 -17.59 7.49
N SER A 96 22.48 -17.36 8.44
CA SER A 96 21.21 -18.10 8.58
C SER A 96 20.10 -17.48 7.75
N ASN A 97 20.05 -16.14 7.73
CA ASN A 97 19.09 -15.37 6.93
C ASN A 97 19.82 -14.23 6.22
N PRO A 98 20.62 -14.53 5.18
CA PRO A 98 21.38 -13.52 4.46
C PRO A 98 20.45 -12.38 4.01
N SER A 99 20.78 -11.17 4.46
CA SER A 99 19.98 -9.93 4.27
C SER A 99 20.90 -8.73 4.00
N PHE A 100 20.36 -7.65 3.42
CA PHE A 100 21.10 -6.38 3.43
C PHE A 100 21.10 -5.78 4.85
N MET A 101 19.97 -5.95 5.54
CA MET A 101 19.78 -5.53 6.92
C MET A 101 18.68 -6.36 7.60
N TYR A 102 18.84 -6.55 8.91
CA TYR A 102 17.86 -7.20 9.77
C TYR A 102 17.38 -6.23 10.84
N LEU A 103 16.08 -5.96 10.88
CA LEU A 103 15.50 -4.83 11.63
C LEU A 103 14.42 -5.31 12.62
N PRO A 104 14.80 -5.86 13.79
CA PRO A 104 13.85 -6.36 14.77
C PRO A 104 13.24 -5.27 15.68
N ASN A 105 13.88 -4.11 15.81
CA ASN A 105 13.50 -3.05 16.74
C ASN A 105 13.31 -1.69 16.08
N CYS A 106 13.06 -1.68 14.77
CA CYS A 106 12.97 -0.44 14.00
C CYS A 106 11.59 0.22 14.19
N GLN A 107 11.59 1.39 14.79
CA GLN A 107 10.42 2.22 15.04
C GLN A 107 10.07 3.09 13.82
N SER A 108 11.08 3.61 13.14
CA SER A 108 10.89 4.38 11.91
C SER A 108 11.96 4.02 10.91
N LEU A 109 11.57 3.78 9.67
CA LEU A 109 12.48 3.61 8.55
C LEU A 109 12.13 4.56 7.43
N ASP A 110 13.13 5.33 7.04
CA ASP A 110 13.07 6.20 5.89
C ASP A 110 14.25 5.91 4.97
N ILE A 111 13.96 5.37 3.79
CA ILE A 111 14.94 5.05 2.77
C ILE A 111 14.60 5.88 1.55
N ASP A 112 15.55 6.68 1.08
CA ASP A 112 15.39 7.47 -0.14
C ASP A 112 16.60 7.34 -1.06
N GLY A 113 16.37 7.00 -2.33
CA GLY A 113 17.41 6.94 -3.35
C GLY A 113 18.49 5.87 -3.13
N CYS A 114 18.22 4.82 -2.34
CA CYS A 114 19.19 3.77 -2.07
C CYS A 114 19.19 2.68 -3.14
N THR A 115 20.30 1.94 -3.27
CA THR A 115 20.45 0.81 -4.20
C THR A 115 20.82 -0.46 -3.46
N PHE A 116 20.14 -1.56 -3.77
CA PHE A 116 20.28 -2.87 -3.15
C PHE A 116 20.51 -3.92 -4.23
N THR A 117 21.69 -4.56 -4.23
CA THR A 117 22.10 -5.51 -5.28
C THR A 117 22.52 -6.85 -4.71
N VAL A 118 21.84 -7.91 -5.14
CA VAL A 118 22.20 -9.28 -4.79
C VAL A 118 23.48 -9.70 -5.50
N VAL A 119 24.33 -10.47 -4.79
CA VAL A 119 25.49 -11.14 -5.41
C VAL A 119 25.38 -12.66 -5.29
N ASN A 120 25.17 -13.22 -4.09
CA ASN A 120 25.14 -14.67 -3.87
C ASN A 120 24.16 -15.05 -2.76
N ASN A 121 23.24 -16.00 -3.04
CA ASN A 121 22.33 -16.63 -2.07
C ASN A 121 21.65 -15.64 -1.11
N GLN A 122 21.28 -14.46 -1.62
CA GLN A 122 20.63 -13.44 -0.82
C GLN A 122 19.19 -13.86 -0.54
N LYS A 123 18.89 -14.17 0.71
CA LYS A 123 17.56 -14.68 1.05
C LYS A 123 16.54 -13.55 1.11
N TYR A 124 16.90 -12.50 1.82
CA TYR A 124 16.08 -11.32 2.02
C TYR A 124 16.83 -10.06 1.57
N GLY A 125 16.11 -9.01 1.19
CA GLY A 125 16.69 -7.67 1.09
C GLY A 125 16.65 -6.98 2.45
N ILE A 126 15.65 -6.12 2.65
CA ILE A 126 15.34 -5.49 3.94
C ILE A 126 14.43 -6.46 4.71
N ASN A 127 15.00 -7.12 5.72
CA ASN A 127 14.27 -8.05 6.56
C ASN A 127 13.72 -7.31 7.79
N TRP A 128 12.57 -6.67 7.61
CA TRP A 128 11.83 -6.00 8.68
C TRP A 128 11.00 -7.02 9.45
N ASN A 129 11.53 -7.47 10.59
CA ASN A 129 10.95 -8.54 11.39
C ASN A 129 10.71 -8.04 12.81
N LEU A 130 9.78 -7.11 12.98
CA LEU A 130 9.59 -6.36 14.23
C LEU A 130 9.16 -7.24 15.38
N VAL A 131 9.79 -7.02 16.53
CA VAL A 131 9.52 -7.70 17.79
C VAL A 131 9.22 -6.66 18.87
N GLY A 132 7.95 -6.57 19.27
CA GLY A 132 7.44 -5.70 20.33
C GLY A 132 7.67 -4.20 20.16
N ILE A 133 7.84 -3.73 18.93
CA ILE A 133 7.77 -2.31 18.56
C ILE A 133 6.36 -1.99 18.10
N GLN A 134 5.75 -0.97 18.69
CA GLN A 134 4.37 -0.56 18.37
C GLN A 134 4.36 0.74 17.57
N GLY A 135 3.42 0.83 16.64
CA GLY A 135 3.20 2.02 15.82
C GLY A 135 4.39 2.34 14.91
N ALA A 136 5.08 1.32 14.40
CA ALA A 136 6.23 1.53 13.53
C ALA A 136 5.82 2.14 12.19
N THR A 137 6.68 2.97 11.60
CA THR A 137 6.43 3.63 10.31
C THR A 137 7.50 3.25 9.30
N VAL A 138 7.09 3.00 8.05
CA VAL A 138 8.01 2.64 6.95
C VAL A 138 7.77 3.55 5.75
N SER A 139 8.86 4.11 5.22
CA SER A 139 8.93 4.89 3.99
C SER A 139 10.11 4.37 3.18
N VAL A 140 9.84 3.78 2.01
CA VAL A 140 10.87 3.36 1.05
C VAL A 140 10.57 4.03 -0.27
N LYS A 141 11.45 4.97 -0.65
CA LYS A 141 11.25 5.86 -1.78
C LYS A 141 12.41 5.83 -2.74
N ASN A 142 12.11 5.99 -4.03
CA ASN A 142 13.08 6.23 -5.11
C ASN A 142 14.26 5.23 -5.15
N SER A 143 14.08 4.05 -4.57
CA SER A 143 15.16 3.10 -4.31
C SER A 143 15.09 1.91 -5.28
N THR A 144 16.23 1.28 -5.55
CA THR A 144 16.35 0.18 -6.51
C THR A 144 16.70 -1.12 -5.80
N PHE A 145 15.93 -2.17 -6.07
CA PHE A 145 16.18 -3.54 -5.61
C PHE A 145 16.46 -4.43 -6.81
N THR A 146 17.65 -5.03 -6.87
CA THR A 146 18.07 -5.93 -7.94
C THR A 146 18.41 -7.30 -7.36
N GLY A 147 17.57 -8.28 -7.68
CA GLY A 147 17.67 -9.68 -7.28
C GLY A 147 18.59 -10.52 -8.17
N PRO A 148 18.38 -11.86 -8.21
CA PRO A 148 17.24 -12.57 -7.62
C PRO A 148 17.39 -12.77 -6.11
N PHE A 149 16.29 -12.62 -5.36
CA PHE A 149 16.20 -12.99 -3.95
C PHE A 149 15.70 -14.45 -3.81
N GLU A 150 16.14 -15.18 -2.79
CA GLU A 150 15.56 -16.50 -2.49
C GLU A 150 14.10 -16.37 -2.01
N LYS A 151 13.79 -15.27 -1.30
CA LYS A 151 12.46 -14.98 -0.76
C LYS A 151 11.94 -13.64 -1.23
N ASN A 152 12.41 -12.53 -0.68
CA ASN A 152 11.85 -11.21 -1.00
C ASN A 152 12.85 -10.07 -0.80
N ALA A 153 12.64 -8.97 -1.52
CA ALA A 153 13.45 -7.77 -1.44
C ALA A 153 13.08 -6.90 -0.25
N LEU A 154 11.79 -6.84 0.08
CA LEU A 154 11.28 -6.16 1.25
C LEU A 154 10.29 -7.07 1.96
N LYS A 155 10.61 -7.43 3.19
CA LYS A 155 9.68 -8.12 4.09
C LYS A 155 9.14 -7.10 5.07
N LEU A 156 7.83 -7.01 5.26
CA LEU A 156 7.20 -6.19 6.31
C LEU A 156 6.43 -7.08 7.28
N ASN A 157 7.04 -7.38 8.42
CA ASN A 157 6.55 -8.40 9.33
C ASN A 157 6.36 -7.88 10.76
N GLN A 158 5.21 -8.20 11.35
CA GLN A 158 4.88 -7.96 12.76
C GLN A 158 4.99 -9.30 13.50
N ARG A 159 5.70 -9.36 14.63
CA ARG A 159 5.82 -10.58 15.45
C ARG A 159 5.15 -10.40 16.80
N ASN A 160 5.14 -11.48 17.59
CA ASN A 160 4.63 -11.56 18.96
C ASN A 160 3.11 -11.37 19.08
N GLY A 161 2.35 -11.63 18.02
CA GLY A 161 0.89 -11.79 18.13
C GLY A 161 0.50 -12.98 19.01
N GLU A 162 -0.76 -13.06 19.43
CA GLU A 162 -1.29 -14.14 20.29
C GLU A 162 -1.01 -15.54 19.72
N ASP A 163 -0.99 -15.66 18.38
CA ASP A 163 -0.72 -16.90 17.66
C ASP A 163 0.77 -17.12 17.32
N ASP A 164 1.71 -16.33 17.89
CA ASP A 164 3.14 -16.39 17.51
C ASP A 164 3.85 -17.58 18.15
N LYS A 165 4.00 -18.65 17.36
CA LYS A 165 4.73 -19.86 17.76
C LYS A 165 6.22 -19.79 17.48
N ALA A 166 6.71 -18.67 16.97
CA ALA A 166 8.08 -18.55 16.55
C ALA A 166 9.03 -18.61 17.76
N THR A 167 9.81 -19.69 17.81
CA THR A 167 10.69 -20.03 18.93
C THR A 167 11.98 -19.20 18.98
N ASP A 168 12.24 -18.40 17.94
CA ASP A 168 13.35 -17.46 17.83
C ASP A 168 13.10 -16.14 18.57
N VAL A 169 11.86 -15.86 19.01
CA VAL A 169 11.58 -14.76 19.95
C VAL A 169 12.05 -15.21 21.34
N LYS A 170 13.27 -14.82 21.68
CA LYS A 170 13.88 -15.20 22.96
C LYS A 170 13.23 -14.38 24.08
N GLY A 171 12.67 -15.08 25.07
CA GLY A 171 11.76 -14.52 26.08
C GLY A 171 12.25 -13.24 26.76
N GLY A 172 11.32 -12.29 26.90
CA GLY A 172 11.52 -11.00 27.57
C GLY A 172 10.52 -9.94 27.10
N ASN A 173 10.22 -9.93 25.79
CA ASN A 173 9.24 -9.03 25.18
C ASN A 173 8.09 -9.86 24.57
N THR A 174 6.92 -9.80 25.20
CA THR A 174 5.69 -10.47 24.74
C THR A 174 4.71 -9.50 24.08
N THR A 175 5.11 -8.25 23.87
CA THR A 175 4.25 -7.24 23.28
C THR A 175 4.14 -7.52 21.77
N PRO A 176 2.93 -7.59 21.19
CA PRO A 176 2.76 -7.66 19.74
C PRO A 176 3.36 -6.41 19.08
N ALA A 177 4.12 -6.62 18.00
CA ALA A 177 4.55 -5.51 17.17
C ALA A 177 3.38 -4.97 16.34
N SER A 178 3.42 -3.68 16.01
CA SER A 178 2.44 -3.06 15.11
C SER A 178 3.09 -2.02 14.19
N ILE A 179 2.49 -1.84 13.02
CA ILE A 179 2.91 -0.92 11.96
C ILE A 179 1.75 0.06 11.78
N ALA A 180 2.03 1.34 12.01
CA ALA A 180 1.08 2.42 11.85
C ALA A 180 0.93 2.87 10.39
N SER A 181 1.99 2.75 9.60
CA SER A 181 1.97 3.06 8.17
C SER A 181 3.16 2.44 7.43
N ALA A 182 2.93 2.08 6.16
CA ALA A 182 3.97 1.72 5.22
C ALA A 182 3.72 2.40 3.87
N VAL A 183 4.76 3.02 3.31
CA VAL A 183 4.73 3.64 1.98
C VAL A 183 5.91 3.13 1.17
N ILE A 184 5.62 2.63 -0.04
CA ILE A 184 6.61 2.23 -1.03
C ILE A 184 6.33 3.02 -2.31
N GLU A 185 7.26 3.88 -2.72
CA GLU A 185 6.98 4.85 -3.78
C GLU A 185 8.17 5.11 -4.70
N GLY A 186 7.95 5.14 -6.02
CA GLY A 186 9.00 5.53 -6.96
C GLY A 186 10.17 4.55 -7.07
N CYS A 187 10.02 3.35 -6.52
CA CYS A 187 11.05 2.31 -6.48
C CYS A 187 11.15 1.54 -7.80
N THR A 188 12.27 0.86 -7.98
CA THR A 188 12.54 -0.07 -9.07
C THR A 188 12.78 -1.45 -8.47
N PHE A 189 12.05 -2.46 -8.96
CA PHE A 189 12.12 -3.85 -8.54
C PHE A 189 12.50 -4.72 -9.74
N ASN A 190 13.71 -5.28 -9.71
CA ASN A 190 14.19 -6.22 -10.74
C ASN A 190 14.40 -7.58 -10.08
N ASP A 191 13.61 -8.60 -10.45
CA ASP A 191 13.56 -9.91 -9.78
C ASP A 191 13.41 -9.79 -8.25
N ALA A 192 12.49 -8.92 -7.84
CA ALA A 192 12.35 -8.44 -6.48
C ALA A 192 10.88 -8.35 -6.07
N VAL A 193 10.54 -8.92 -4.92
CA VAL A 193 9.17 -9.03 -4.39
C VAL A 193 9.04 -8.26 -3.08
N VAL A 194 7.88 -7.64 -2.87
CA VAL A 194 7.46 -7.08 -1.58
C VAL A 194 6.56 -8.10 -0.88
N SER A 195 6.89 -8.49 0.34
CA SER A 195 6.17 -9.50 1.10
C SER A 195 5.55 -8.91 2.36
N LEU A 196 4.23 -8.99 2.47
CA LEU A 196 3.45 -8.52 3.60
C LEU A 196 3.26 -9.68 4.57
N GLY A 197 3.70 -9.48 5.80
CA GLY A 197 3.62 -10.48 6.86
C GLY A 197 4.45 -11.74 6.57
N SER A 198 4.00 -12.88 7.11
CA SER A 198 4.61 -14.18 6.90
C SER A 198 3.59 -15.30 6.91
N GLN A 199 3.86 -16.35 6.14
CA GLN A 199 3.12 -17.61 6.21
C GLN A 199 3.14 -18.15 7.63
N GLY A 200 2.02 -18.70 8.09
CA GLY A 200 1.91 -19.13 9.49
C GLY A 200 0.53 -19.53 9.97
N LYS A 201 -0.48 -19.64 9.10
CA LYS A 201 -1.76 -20.23 9.52
C LYS A 201 -1.50 -21.67 9.98
N ASN A 202 -1.92 -21.98 11.21
CA ASN A 202 -1.91 -23.35 11.71
C ASN A 202 -3.00 -24.19 11.02
N GLU A 203 -2.92 -25.52 11.11
CA GLU A 203 -4.05 -26.39 10.80
C GLU A 203 -5.27 -25.88 11.59
N ASN A 204 -6.34 -25.52 10.88
CA ASN A 204 -7.61 -24.88 11.34
C ASN A 204 -7.77 -23.38 11.02
N GLY A 205 -6.80 -22.74 10.36
CA GLY A 205 -7.01 -21.40 9.80
C GLY A 205 -7.02 -20.26 10.81
N ALA A 206 -6.40 -20.42 11.99
CA ALA A 206 -6.16 -19.29 12.89
C ALA A 206 -5.20 -18.29 12.23
N ALA A 207 -5.37 -17.00 12.53
CA ALA A 207 -4.58 -15.94 11.94
C ALA A 207 -3.08 -16.16 12.20
N SER A 208 -2.25 -15.88 11.20
CA SER A 208 -0.80 -15.87 11.38
C SER A 208 -0.45 -14.82 12.45
N PRO A 209 0.52 -15.08 13.33
CA PRO A 209 1.04 -14.08 14.27
C PRO A 209 1.57 -12.80 13.64
N SER A 210 1.87 -12.89 12.34
CA SER A 210 2.15 -11.78 11.48
C SER A 210 0.93 -11.53 10.62
N THR A 211 0.08 -10.64 11.10
CA THR A 211 -1.32 -10.52 10.63
C THR A 211 -1.44 -9.81 9.29
N GLY A 212 -0.37 -9.19 8.78
CA GLY A 212 -0.46 -8.27 7.65
C GLY A 212 -1.43 -7.10 7.92
N ALA A 213 -1.93 -6.94 9.14
CA ALA A 213 -2.97 -5.98 9.52
C ALA A 213 -2.32 -4.63 9.82
N PHE A 214 -1.88 -3.99 8.75
CA PHE A 214 -1.36 -2.64 8.76
C PHE A 214 -1.73 -1.94 7.46
N PRO A 215 -1.84 -0.60 7.50
CA PRO A 215 -2.09 0.17 6.31
C PRO A 215 -0.82 0.25 5.48
N ILE A 216 -0.97 0.06 4.17
CA ILE A 216 0.13 0.19 3.22
C ILE A 216 -0.33 0.84 1.93
N THR A 217 0.52 1.71 1.38
CA THR A 217 0.38 2.30 0.05
C THR A 217 1.61 1.95 -0.77
N ILE A 218 1.39 1.37 -1.95
CA ILE A 218 2.43 1.10 -2.94
C ILE A 218 2.02 1.84 -4.21
N GLN A 219 2.84 2.76 -4.68
CA GLN A 219 2.45 3.64 -5.79
C GLN A 219 3.63 4.12 -6.62
N ASN A 220 3.35 4.53 -7.86
CA ASN A 220 4.29 5.25 -8.70
C ASN A 220 5.63 4.53 -8.90
N ASN A 221 5.69 3.21 -8.72
CA ASN A 221 6.91 2.45 -8.92
C ASN A 221 7.27 2.37 -10.41
N LYS A 222 8.56 2.35 -10.71
CA LYS A 222 9.10 2.50 -12.07
C LYS A 222 9.07 1.20 -12.87
N THR A 223 8.87 0.08 -12.20
CA THR A 223 8.75 -1.27 -12.77
C THR A 223 7.58 -1.95 -12.08
N ASP A 224 7.18 -3.08 -12.66
CA ASP A 224 6.16 -3.93 -12.05
C ASP A 224 6.61 -4.39 -10.67
N VAL A 225 5.65 -4.56 -9.78
CA VAL A 225 5.87 -4.96 -8.39
C VAL A 225 4.96 -6.12 -8.08
N GLU A 226 5.57 -7.27 -7.75
CA GLU A 226 4.83 -8.36 -7.14
C GLU A 226 4.74 -8.13 -5.63
N VAL A 227 3.50 -8.17 -5.11
CA VAL A 227 3.16 -7.96 -3.71
C VAL A 227 2.56 -9.25 -3.16
N GLU A 228 3.35 -9.98 -2.39
CA GLU A 228 2.94 -11.19 -1.69
C GLU A 228 2.13 -10.87 -0.44
N GLN A 229 0.98 -11.52 -0.30
CA GLN A 229 0.14 -11.49 0.90
C GLN A 229 0.44 -12.71 1.77
N ALA A 230 1.70 -12.85 2.22
CA ALA A 230 2.17 -14.02 2.96
C ALA A 230 1.37 -14.31 4.24
N TYR A 231 0.83 -13.27 4.88
CA TYR A 231 -0.08 -13.40 6.04
C TYR A 231 -1.36 -14.21 5.75
N MET A 232 -1.75 -14.37 4.48
CA MET A 232 -2.94 -15.11 4.09
C MET A 232 -2.71 -16.61 3.90
N ALA A 233 -1.46 -17.06 3.81
CA ALA A 233 -1.11 -18.44 3.50
C ALA A 233 -0.67 -19.26 4.73
N ALA A 234 -1.00 -20.55 4.72
CA ALA A 234 -0.41 -21.51 5.65
C ALA A 234 1.07 -21.79 5.29
N GLU A 235 1.84 -22.37 6.23
CA GLU A 235 3.28 -22.61 6.06
C GLU A 235 3.64 -23.44 4.81
N SER A 236 2.75 -24.33 4.39
CA SER A 236 2.97 -25.26 3.26
C SER A 236 2.12 -24.95 2.03
N GLU A 237 1.44 -23.80 2.01
CA GLU A 237 0.57 -23.40 0.89
C GLU A 237 1.25 -22.36 0.00
N ASP A 238 0.75 -22.23 -1.22
CA ASP A 238 1.17 -21.16 -2.13
C ASP A 238 0.76 -19.79 -1.56
N ILE A 239 1.64 -18.80 -1.71
CA ILE A 239 1.39 -17.45 -1.25
C ILE A 239 0.54 -16.72 -2.30
N PRO A 240 -0.62 -16.15 -1.95
CA PRO A 240 -1.34 -15.28 -2.87
C PRO A 240 -0.54 -14.00 -3.10
N SER A 241 -0.48 -13.54 -4.35
CA SER A 241 0.18 -12.29 -4.73
C SER A 241 -0.69 -11.45 -5.65
N VAL A 242 -0.40 -10.15 -5.68
CA VAL A 242 -0.93 -9.19 -6.65
C VAL A 242 0.26 -8.60 -7.40
N THR A 243 0.19 -8.60 -8.73
CA THR A 243 1.15 -7.88 -9.57
C THR A 243 0.58 -6.50 -9.87
N LEU A 244 1.36 -5.48 -9.56
CA LEU A 244 1.12 -4.10 -9.96
C LEU A 244 1.98 -3.80 -11.17
N GLU A 245 1.38 -3.32 -12.25
CA GLU A 245 2.14 -2.79 -13.37
C GLU A 245 2.84 -1.49 -12.94
N ALA A 246 3.92 -1.11 -13.64
CA ALA A 246 4.62 0.14 -13.38
C ALA A 246 3.66 1.35 -13.29
N GLY A 247 3.75 2.09 -12.18
CA GLY A 247 2.94 3.27 -11.90
C GLY A 247 1.60 3.02 -11.20
N GLU A 248 1.15 1.77 -11.07
CA GLU A 248 -0.14 1.46 -10.43
C GLU A 248 -0.14 1.72 -8.92
N LEU A 249 -1.34 1.85 -8.37
CA LEU A 249 -1.62 2.07 -6.96
C LEU A 249 -2.16 0.78 -6.33
N LEU A 250 -1.58 0.41 -5.19
CA LEU A 250 -2.16 -0.52 -4.23
C LEU A 250 -2.37 0.20 -2.90
N VAL A 251 -3.56 0.03 -2.34
CA VAL A 251 -3.91 0.50 -1.01
C VAL A 251 -4.43 -0.66 -0.18
N LYS A 252 -4.06 -0.66 1.10
CA LYS A 252 -4.62 -1.56 2.09
C LYS A 252 -4.80 -0.77 3.37
N ASP A 253 -5.95 -0.92 4.00
CA ASP A 253 -6.27 -0.28 5.28
C ASP A 253 -5.76 -1.14 6.46
N ALA A 254 -5.61 -0.53 7.63
CA ALA A 254 -5.35 -1.19 8.90
C ALA A 254 -6.48 -2.18 9.26
N ASP A 255 -7.74 -1.76 9.04
CA ASP A 255 -8.93 -2.53 9.40
C ASP A 255 -9.34 -3.57 8.34
N ASN A 256 -8.73 -3.52 7.15
CA ASN A 256 -8.99 -4.44 6.06
C ASN A 256 -7.80 -5.37 5.81
N THR A 257 -8.05 -6.68 5.81
CA THR A 257 -7.04 -7.69 5.46
C THR A 257 -6.85 -7.85 3.96
N GLU A 258 -7.74 -7.29 3.13
CA GLU A 258 -7.66 -7.34 1.68
C GLU A 258 -6.85 -6.16 1.14
N VAL A 259 -5.94 -6.44 0.18
CA VAL A 259 -5.29 -5.41 -0.63
C VAL A 259 -6.24 -4.93 -1.74
N HIS A 260 -6.14 -3.66 -2.11
CA HIS A 260 -6.96 -3.08 -3.16
C HIS A 260 -6.13 -2.40 -4.23
N THR A 261 -6.59 -2.53 -5.46
CA THR A 261 -5.97 -2.01 -6.68
C THR A 261 -6.95 -1.05 -7.37
N PRO A 262 -7.03 0.21 -6.91
CA PRO A 262 -7.95 1.20 -7.46
C PRO A 262 -7.55 1.62 -8.88
N VAL A 263 -8.51 1.59 -9.79
CA VAL A 263 -8.43 2.14 -11.13
C VAL A 263 -9.39 3.33 -11.22
N LYS A 264 -8.87 4.49 -11.63
CA LYS A 264 -9.68 5.70 -11.82
C LYS A 264 -10.56 5.55 -13.06
N VAL A 265 -11.85 5.86 -12.93
CA VAL A 265 -12.80 6.00 -14.03
C VAL A 265 -13.18 7.47 -14.18
N GLU A 266 -12.81 8.05 -15.32
CA GLU A 266 -13.10 9.45 -15.63
C GLU A 266 -14.60 9.67 -15.81
N ALA A 267 -15.09 10.86 -15.42
CA ALA A 267 -16.48 11.23 -15.63
C ALA A 267 -16.83 11.28 -17.12
N LYS A 268 -17.98 10.71 -17.48
CA LYS A 268 -18.55 10.79 -18.83
C LYS A 268 -19.88 11.53 -18.76
N ALA A 269 -20.05 12.59 -19.54
CA ALA A 269 -21.33 13.26 -19.62
C ALA A 269 -22.40 12.34 -20.26
N PRO A 270 -23.65 12.33 -19.76
CA PRO A 270 -24.74 11.64 -20.44
C PRO A 270 -25.03 12.29 -21.79
N THR A 271 -25.53 11.49 -22.73
CA THR A 271 -26.07 11.99 -24.00
C THR A 271 -27.59 11.84 -24.00
N ALA A 272 -28.24 12.22 -25.11
CA ALA A 272 -29.67 12.02 -25.31
C ALA A 272 -30.10 10.55 -25.12
N THR A 273 -29.23 9.62 -25.54
CA THR A 273 -29.56 8.19 -25.65
C THR A 273 -28.67 7.29 -24.80
N GLU A 274 -27.49 7.75 -24.37
CA GLU A 274 -26.57 6.98 -23.53
C GLU A 274 -26.45 7.61 -22.13
N PRO A 275 -26.48 6.80 -21.06
CA PRO A 275 -26.13 7.29 -19.73
C PRO A 275 -24.65 7.71 -19.68
N GLY A 276 -24.37 8.66 -18.79
CA GLY A 276 -23.03 9.05 -18.37
C GLY A 276 -22.67 8.43 -17.03
N ASN A 277 -21.57 8.89 -16.45
CA ASN A 277 -21.14 8.52 -15.10
C ASN A 277 -20.42 9.68 -14.41
N ILE A 278 -20.45 9.70 -13.09
CA ILE A 278 -19.56 10.57 -12.28
C ILE A 278 -18.11 10.05 -12.37
N GLU A 279 -17.15 10.84 -11.90
CA GLU A 279 -15.80 10.33 -11.63
C GLU A 279 -15.86 9.38 -10.42
N TYR A 280 -15.23 8.21 -10.52
CA TYR A 280 -15.16 7.24 -9.43
C TYR A 280 -13.91 6.36 -9.55
N TRP A 281 -13.66 5.53 -8.54
CA TRP A 281 -12.60 4.52 -8.52
C TRP A 281 -13.21 3.12 -8.43
N TYR A 282 -12.75 2.22 -9.29
CA TYR A 282 -13.12 0.80 -9.28
C TYR A 282 -11.95 -0.03 -8.78
N CYS A 283 -12.16 -0.87 -7.78
CA CYS A 283 -11.13 -1.80 -7.30
C CYS A 283 -11.15 -3.09 -8.12
N THR A 284 -10.06 -3.40 -8.82
CA THR A 284 -9.97 -4.64 -9.61
C THR A 284 -9.84 -5.90 -8.75
N THR A 285 -9.46 -5.75 -7.47
CA THR A 285 -9.37 -6.87 -6.52
C THR A 285 -10.73 -7.24 -5.93
N CYS A 286 -11.46 -6.28 -5.35
CA CYS A 286 -12.72 -6.57 -4.64
C CYS A 286 -13.99 -6.33 -5.48
N GLY A 287 -13.88 -5.70 -6.67
CA GLY A 287 -15.00 -5.45 -7.58
C GLY A 287 -15.98 -4.35 -7.17
N LYS A 288 -15.59 -3.47 -6.24
CA LYS A 288 -16.45 -2.39 -5.69
C LYS A 288 -16.06 -1.01 -6.23
N CYS A 289 -17.00 -0.06 -6.15
CA CYS A 289 -16.82 1.33 -6.55
C CYS A 289 -16.66 2.26 -5.33
N TYR A 290 -15.90 3.34 -5.50
CA TYR A 290 -15.55 4.30 -4.44
C TYR A 290 -15.46 5.72 -4.98
N THR A 291 -15.66 6.72 -4.12
CA THR A 291 -15.53 8.15 -4.51
C THR A 291 -14.11 8.70 -4.38
N ASP A 292 -13.17 7.92 -3.85
CA ASP A 292 -11.79 8.35 -3.61
C ASP A 292 -10.77 7.25 -3.92
N ALA A 293 -9.56 7.64 -4.33
CA ALA A 293 -8.48 6.73 -4.68
C ALA A 293 -7.96 5.88 -3.52
N ALA A 294 -8.14 6.34 -2.27
CA ALA A 294 -7.76 5.59 -1.08
C ALA A 294 -8.80 4.52 -0.70
N LEU A 295 -9.92 4.47 -1.43
CA LEU A 295 -11.03 3.53 -1.25
C LEU A 295 -11.65 3.58 0.15
N THR A 296 -11.76 4.78 0.70
CA THR A 296 -12.33 5.01 2.04
C THR A 296 -13.84 5.24 2.03
N GLN A 297 -14.42 5.59 0.87
CA GLN A 297 -15.84 5.90 0.71
C GLN A 297 -16.44 5.04 -0.40
N GLU A 298 -16.99 3.87 -0.04
CA GLU A 298 -17.69 2.95 -0.96
C GLU A 298 -18.99 3.60 -1.47
N ILE A 299 -19.26 3.44 -2.77
CA ILE A 299 -20.52 3.82 -3.41
C ILE A 299 -21.11 2.66 -4.21
N PRO A 300 -22.45 2.48 -4.20
CA PRO A 300 -23.09 1.53 -5.08
C PRO A 300 -22.83 1.87 -6.55
N GLU A 301 -22.66 0.84 -7.39
CA GLU A 301 -22.47 1.03 -8.84
C GLU A 301 -23.61 1.85 -9.48
N SER A 302 -24.85 1.65 -9.02
CA SER A 302 -26.01 2.42 -9.49
C SER A 302 -25.90 3.93 -9.23
N GLU A 303 -25.17 4.35 -8.19
CA GLU A 303 -24.96 5.76 -7.87
C GLU A 303 -23.82 6.37 -8.70
N THR A 304 -23.05 5.55 -9.43
CA THR A 304 -22.06 6.06 -10.39
C THR A 304 -22.71 6.58 -11.67
N ILE A 305 -23.92 6.11 -12.00
CA ILE A 305 -24.58 6.28 -13.29
C ILE A 305 -25.38 7.60 -13.32
N ILE A 306 -25.18 8.38 -14.38
CA ILE A 306 -25.99 9.56 -14.69
C ILE A 306 -26.93 9.20 -15.85
N ALA A 307 -28.23 9.30 -15.64
CA ALA A 307 -29.22 8.95 -16.66
C ALA A 307 -29.04 9.79 -17.95
N ALA A 308 -29.41 9.19 -19.09
CA ALA A 308 -29.48 9.89 -20.38
C ALA A 308 -30.41 11.11 -20.29
N THR A 309 -30.10 12.19 -21.02
CA THR A 309 -30.86 13.44 -20.94
C THR A 309 -32.23 13.38 -21.59
N GLY A 310 -32.48 12.40 -22.48
CA GLY A 310 -33.80 12.13 -23.04
C GLY A 310 -34.27 13.08 -24.13
N GLU A 311 -33.44 14.03 -24.59
CA GLU A 311 -33.79 14.96 -25.67
C GLU A 311 -32.99 14.66 -26.94
N GLU A 312 -33.63 14.07 -27.96
CA GLU A 312 -33.06 14.08 -29.31
C GLU A 312 -32.85 15.53 -29.78
N PRO A 313 -31.77 15.84 -30.53
CA PRO A 313 -31.67 17.11 -31.22
C PRO A 313 -32.89 17.24 -32.14
N SER A 314 -33.77 18.19 -31.86
CA SER A 314 -34.85 18.54 -32.78
C SER A 314 -34.23 18.87 -34.14
N ASP A 315 -34.51 18.04 -35.14
CA ASP A 315 -34.07 18.22 -36.53
C ASP A 315 -34.46 19.63 -37.02
N PRO A 316 -33.51 20.51 -37.38
CA PRO A 316 -33.83 21.80 -37.97
C PRO A 316 -34.08 21.62 -39.47
N SER A 317 -35.22 21.03 -39.81
CA SER A 317 -35.75 20.94 -41.18
C SER A 317 -37.25 20.69 -41.05
N THR A 318 -38.19 21.47 -41.55
CA THR A 318 -38.24 22.47 -42.61
C THR A 318 -39.59 23.18 -42.44
N GLU A 319 -39.64 24.49 -42.25
CA GLU A 319 -40.82 25.27 -42.69
C GLU A 319 -40.36 26.60 -43.27
N ASP A 320 -40.67 26.76 -44.56
CA ASP A 320 -40.71 28.03 -45.28
C ASP A 320 -42.05 28.05 -46.03
N PRO A 321 -42.58 29.21 -46.42
CA PRO A 321 -43.34 30.16 -45.61
C PRO A 321 -44.83 30.14 -46.02
N THR A 322 -45.75 30.77 -45.28
CA THR A 322 -46.73 31.75 -45.82
C THR A 322 -47.81 32.18 -44.81
N THR A 323 -47.98 33.51 -44.75
CA THR A 323 -49.22 34.30 -44.60
C THR A 323 -50.04 34.20 -43.31
N ASP A 324 -49.90 35.24 -42.50
CA ASP A 324 -50.99 35.94 -41.78
C ASP A 324 -51.79 36.84 -42.77
N PRO A 325 -52.97 37.44 -42.47
CA PRO A 325 -53.48 37.74 -41.13
C PRO A 325 -55.01 37.57 -40.87
N GLU A 326 -55.35 37.75 -39.58
CA GLU A 326 -56.60 38.28 -39.00
C GLU A 326 -57.92 37.49 -39.15
N GLU A 327 -58.48 37.04 -38.02
CA GLU A 327 -59.48 37.83 -37.27
C GLU A 327 -59.77 37.21 -35.88
N THR A 328 -59.90 38.07 -34.87
CA THR A 328 -60.59 37.82 -33.59
C THR A 328 -62.01 38.41 -33.72
N PRO A 329 -63.06 37.98 -32.96
CA PRO A 329 -63.06 38.23 -31.50
C PRO A 329 -63.94 37.33 -30.59
N SER A 330 -63.68 37.44 -29.28
CA SER A 330 -64.61 37.27 -28.12
C SER A 330 -65.07 35.83 -27.80
N THR A 331 -65.16 35.36 -26.53
CA THR A 331 -65.55 35.98 -25.24
C THR A 331 -65.15 35.07 -24.05
N LYS A 332 -64.72 35.70 -22.93
CA LYS A 332 -64.76 35.22 -21.51
C LYS A 332 -66.25 35.06 -21.05
N PRO A 333 -66.65 34.46 -19.89
CA PRO A 333 -65.83 34.04 -18.75
C PRO A 333 -66.22 32.77 -17.94
N GLU A 334 -65.27 32.36 -17.08
CA GLU A 334 -65.38 31.84 -15.69
C GLU A 334 -66.56 30.93 -15.30
N GLU A 335 -66.25 29.75 -14.73
CA GLU A 335 -66.48 29.45 -13.30
C GLU A 335 -65.88 28.09 -12.90
N ASN A 336 -65.07 28.09 -11.85
CA ASN A 336 -64.82 26.97 -10.94
C ASN A 336 -65.88 27.09 -9.81
N PRO A 337 -66.34 25.99 -9.17
CA PRO A 337 -65.61 25.59 -7.97
C PRO A 337 -65.53 24.08 -7.69
N ASP A 338 -64.50 23.80 -6.91
CA ASP A 338 -64.19 22.62 -6.11
C ASP A 338 -65.36 22.18 -5.20
N ASP A 339 -65.52 20.87 -4.99
CA ASP A 339 -65.74 20.29 -3.64
C ASP A 339 -66.00 18.77 -3.66
N THR A 340 -65.04 18.04 -3.09
CA THR A 340 -65.19 16.98 -2.07
C THR A 340 -65.64 15.53 -2.41
N ALA A 341 -64.98 14.63 -1.66
CA ALA A 341 -65.46 13.37 -1.07
C ALA A 341 -65.28 12.05 -1.84
N ASN A 342 -64.06 11.50 -1.69
CA ASN A 342 -63.74 10.20 -1.08
C ASN A 342 -64.81 9.09 -1.09
N SER A 343 -64.55 7.98 -1.81
CA SER A 343 -64.96 6.61 -1.49
C SER A 343 -64.13 5.60 -2.30
N ASN A 344 -63.36 4.74 -1.62
CA ASN A 344 -62.78 3.48 -2.14
C ASN A 344 -63.86 2.36 -2.10
N PRO A 345 -63.75 1.13 -2.69
CA PRO A 345 -62.53 0.36 -2.96
C PRO A 345 -62.47 -0.54 -4.23
N ASP A 346 -61.29 -1.16 -4.41
CA ASP A 346 -60.96 -2.43 -5.10
C ASP A 346 -61.16 -2.58 -6.61
N SER A 347 -60.05 -2.58 -7.37
CA SER A 347 -59.44 -3.82 -7.94
C SER A 347 -58.52 -3.57 -9.13
N SER A 348 -57.35 -4.22 -9.07
CA SER A 348 -56.52 -4.72 -10.18
C SER A 348 -56.10 -3.77 -11.31
N SER A 349 -54.82 -3.40 -11.32
CA SER A 349 -54.03 -3.48 -12.56
C SER A 349 -52.53 -3.59 -12.24
N SER A 350 -51.93 -4.64 -12.76
CA SER A 350 -50.50 -4.93 -12.87
C SER A 350 -49.66 -3.72 -13.29
N THR A 351 -48.65 -3.38 -12.50
CA THR A 351 -47.51 -2.57 -12.95
C THR A 351 -46.32 -3.51 -13.15
N THR A 352 -45.96 -3.73 -14.41
CA THR A 352 -44.66 -4.26 -14.80
C THR A 352 -43.58 -3.23 -14.48
N PRO A 353 -42.44 -3.61 -13.88
CA PRO A 353 -41.25 -2.75 -13.82
C PRO A 353 -40.72 -2.50 -15.25
N PRO A 354 -40.08 -1.36 -15.53
CA PRO A 354 -39.46 -1.13 -16.83
C PRO A 354 -38.38 -2.19 -17.07
N GLN A 355 -38.49 -2.93 -18.17
CA GLN A 355 -37.46 -3.84 -18.63
C GLN A 355 -36.22 -3.05 -19.04
N THR A 356 -35.08 -3.38 -18.43
CA THR A 356 -33.76 -3.09 -18.97
C THR A 356 -33.60 -3.88 -20.27
N GLY A 357 -33.62 -3.16 -21.39
CA GLY A 357 -33.24 -3.68 -22.71
C GLY A 357 -31.73 -3.84 -22.76
N ASP A 358 -31.27 -5.04 -22.44
CA ASP A 358 -29.85 -5.39 -22.39
C ASP A 358 -29.48 -6.17 -23.66
N ASN A 359 -28.54 -5.63 -24.43
CA ASN A 359 -27.69 -6.42 -25.33
C ASN A 359 -26.48 -5.62 -25.84
N SER A 360 -25.67 -5.10 -24.91
CA SER A 360 -24.23 -5.00 -25.14
C SER A 360 -23.55 -6.16 -24.42
N ASN A 361 -23.19 -7.16 -25.22
CA ASN A 361 -22.70 -8.46 -24.78
C ASN A 361 -21.46 -8.31 -23.88
N MET A 362 -21.57 -8.51 -22.56
CA MET A 362 -20.42 -8.56 -21.63
C MET A 362 -19.32 -9.53 -22.09
N ALA A 363 -19.65 -10.51 -22.93
CA ALA A 363 -18.68 -11.39 -23.58
C ALA A 363 -17.65 -10.65 -24.46
N ILE A 364 -17.99 -9.46 -25.00
CA ILE A 364 -17.07 -8.67 -25.86
C ILE A 364 -15.91 -8.11 -25.04
N TRP A 365 -16.14 -7.72 -23.79
CA TRP A 365 -15.08 -7.29 -22.88
C TRP A 365 -14.18 -8.45 -22.46
N PHE A 366 -14.74 -9.65 -22.20
CA PHE A 366 -13.95 -10.86 -21.91
C PHE A 366 -13.14 -11.35 -23.13
N VAL A 367 -13.66 -11.20 -24.35
CA VAL A 367 -12.93 -11.57 -25.58
C VAL A 367 -11.81 -10.57 -25.92
N LEU A 368 -11.99 -9.27 -25.63
CA LEU A 368 -10.94 -8.26 -25.78
C LEU A 368 -9.79 -8.47 -24.76
N LEU A 369 -10.09 -8.95 -23.55
CA LEU A 369 -9.09 -9.32 -22.54
C LEU A 369 -8.34 -10.62 -22.86
N LEU A 370 -8.96 -11.57 -23.57
CA LEU A 370 -8.28 -12.80 -24.00
C LEU A 370 -7.46 -12.62 -25.29
N ALA A 371 -7.76 -11.60 -26.10
CA ALA A 371 -7.01 -11.28 -27.31
C ALA A 371 -5.63 -10.65 -27.03
N SER A 372 -5.42 -10.02 -25.87
CA SER A 372 -4.11 -9.51 -25.44
C SER A 372 -3.19 -10.59 -24.86
N ALA A 373 -3.73 -11.75 -24.44
CA ALA A 373 -2.95 -12.90 -23.97
C ALA A 373 -2.46 -13.83 -25.12
N GLY A 374 -2.85 -13.55 -26.37
CA GLY A 374 -2.65 -14.44 -27.53
C GLY A 374 -1.33 -14.31 -28.29
N LEU A 375 -0.33 -13.55 -27.81
CA LEU A 375 0.96 -13.34 -28.51
C LEU A 375 2.20 -13.84 -27.77
N ALA A 376 2.07 -14.62 -26.68
CA ALA A 376 3.18 -15.35 -26.08
C ALA A 376 3.05 -16.87 -26.30
N GLY A 377 3.00 -17.28 -27.57
CA GLY A 377 3.00 -18.67 -27.97
C GLY A 377 4.37 -19.35 -27.85
N THR A 378 4.42 -20.41 -27.05
CA THR A 378 5.19 -21.65 -27.26
C THR A 378 6.72 -21.66 -27.10
N THR A 379 7.21 -22.29 -26.03
CA THR A 379 8.13 -23.46 -26.09
C THR A 379 8.17 -24.21 -24.75
N PHE A 380 7.29 -25.21 -24.56
CA PHE A 380 7.53 -26.27 -23.57
C PHE A 380 8.27 -27.42 -24.26
N VAL A 381 9.60 -27.44 -24.13
CA VAL A 381 10.40 -28.62 -24.44
C VAL A 381 10.45 -29.50 -23.20
N VAL A 382 9.68 -30.59 -23.23
CA VAL A 382 9.84 -31.71 -22.29
C VAL A 382 11.20 -32.37 -22.56
N LYS A 383 12.19 -32.13 -21.69
CA LYS A 383 13.42 -32.94 -21.66
C LYS A 383 13.39 -33.88 -20.47
N LYS A 384 12.85 -35.06 -20.75
CA LYS A 384 13.02 -36.27 -19.94
C LYS A 384 14.53 -36.60 -19.88
N ARG A 385 15.13 -36.65 -18.69
CA ARG A 385 16.35 -37.43 -18.45
C ARG A 385 16.22 -38.25 -17.17
N SER A 386 16.08 -39.55 -17.41
CA SER A 386 16.49 -40.63 -16.54
C SER A 386 17.95 -40.46 -16.11
N VAL A 387 18.29 -40.82 -14.87
CA VAL A 387 19.12 -41.99 -14.51
C VAL A 387 19.63 -41.82 -13.07
N ARG A 388 19.36 -42.88 -12.27
CA ARG A 388 20.08 -43.46 -11.11
C ARG A 388 20.62 -42.56 -9.99
#